data_AF-A0A0M2SRS0-F1
#
_entry.id   AF-A0A0M2SRS0-F1
#
_cell.length_a   1.000
_cell.length_b   1.000
_cell.length_c   1.000
_cell.angle_alpha   90.00
_cell.angle_beta   90.00
_cell.angle_gamma   90.00
#
_symmetry.space_group_name_H-M   'P 1'
#
loop_
_entity.id
_entity.type
_entity.pdbx_description
1 polymer ?
#
loop_
_entity_poly.entity_id
_entity_poly.type
_entity_poly.pdbx_seq_one_letter_code
_entity_poly.pdbx_strand_id
1 'polypeptide(L)'
;MEGKLYSEVAVPIQHPFGFTPASSEQRDFTFDRDNRWTDYFIEKGGKSYTVSLDDRGNWFFLTSFGCHSLDELKLSRQIFRPEYLEDKKLPLIDLLQELELEPIYEGHDKAYGHVLSIVHDVDDVPPFIQGRLANYDGPDDPTIIKRIHFIENELNGEKTRFVTGFETRSFATITDNQYYTEKIHLPINARDYLKLFVYFSRYGLLPSQQMMPRFLANLWASAQSLNHNANPALYKIEEIR
;
A
#
# COMPACT_ATOMS: atom_id res chain seq x y z
N MET A 1 19.47 1.46 -8.46
CA MET A 1 18.22 0.69 -8.60
C MET A 1 17.59 1.18 -9.89
N GLU A 2 17.57 0.37 -10.95
CA GLU A 2 16.97 0.72 -12.26
C GLU A 2 15.53 0.21 -12.37
N GLY A 3 14.83 0.06 -11.24
CA GLY A 3 13.45 -0.44 -11.18
C GLY A 3 12.42 0.68 -11.24
N LYS A 4 11.24 0.37 -11.82
CA LYS A 4 10.08 1.27 -11.74
C LYS A 4 9.37 1.05 -10.41
N LEU A 5 9.16 2.14 -9.67
CA LEU A 5 8.42 2.12 -8.41
C LEU A 5 7.03 2.73 -8.61
N TYR A 6 6.03 2.10 -8.00
CA TYR A 6 4.68 2.67 -7.90
C TYR A 6 4.27 2.70 -6.44
N SER A 7 3.68 3.81 -6.04
CA SER A 7 3.22 4.11 -4.69
C SER A 7 1.69 4.20 -4.70
N GLU A 8 1.02 3.10 -4.38
CA GLU A 8 -0.43 3.13 -4.12
C GLU A 8 -0.64 3.57 -2.67
N VAL A 9 -1.46 4.61 -2.46
CA VAL A 9 -1.69 5.19 -1.14
C VAL A 9 -3.17 5.31 -0.82
N ALA A 10 -3.50 5.16 0.46
CA ALA A 10 -4.84 5.33 0.98
C ALA A 10 -4.80 6.24 2.20
N VAL A 11 -5.56 7.33 2.14
CA VAL A 11 -5.61 8.38 3.17
C VAL A 11 -6.99 8.37 3.80
N PRO A 12 -7.12 8.19 5.12
CA PRO A 12 -8.36 8.49 5.82
C PRO A 12 -8.70 9.96 5.62
N ILE A 13 -9.91 10.27 5.15
CA ILE A 13 -10.38 11.62 4.88
C ILE A 13 -11.72 11.86 5.57
N GLN A 14 -12.06 13.13 5.78
CA GLN A 14 -13.43 13.51 6.11
C GLN A 14 -14.37 13.16 4.95
N HIS A 15 -15.68 13.21 5.22
CA HIS A 15 -16.70 12.96 4.19
C HIS A 15 -16.48 13.89 2.98
N PRO A 16 -16.19 13.35 1.78
CA PRO A 16 -15.90 14.16 0.61
C PRO A 16 -17.16 14.83 0.05
N PHE A 17 -17.00 15.91 -0.72
CA PHE A 17 -18.08 16.52 -1.48
C PHE A 17 -17.96 16.22 -2.97
N GLY A 18 -19.06 16.32 -3.72
CA GLY A 18 -19.03 16.26 -5.19
C GLY A 18 -18.68 14.89 -5.80
N PHE A 19 -18.84 13.80 -5.05
CA PHE A 19 -18.57 12.46 -5.54
C PHE A 19 -19.79 11.83 -6.25
N THR A 20 -19.52 10.90 -7.15
CA THR A 20 -20.53 10.08 -7.83
C THR A 20 -20.25 8.59 -7.61
N PRO A 21 -21.26 7.71 -7.56
CA PRO A 21 -21.02 6.27 -7.44
C PRO A 21 -20.15 5.75 -8.58
N ALA A 22 -19.15 4.93 -8.26
CA ALA A 22 -18.42 4.19 -9.27
C ALA A 22 -19.36 3.15 -9.91
N SER A 23 -19.43 3.11 -11.24
CA SER A 23 -20.17 2.06 -11.93
C SER A 23 -19.42 0.73 -11.78
N SER A 24 -19.96 -0.21 -11.02
CA SER A 24 -19.50 -1.59 -10.97
C SER A 24 -20.44 -2.45 -11.83
N GLU A 25 -19.99 -2.82 -13.04
CA GLU A 25 -20.68 -3.86 -13.83
C GLU A 25 -20.25 -5.26 -13.39
N GLN A 26 -19.11 -5.38 -12.70
CA GLN A 26 -18.56 -6.65 -12.23
C GLN A 26 -18.58 -6.73 -10.71
N ARG A 27 -18.95 -7.91 -10.24
CA ARG A 27 -18.89 -8.27 -8.82
C ARG A 27 -17.44 -8.41 -8.40
N ASP A 28 -17.09 -7.73 -7.32
CA ASP A 28 -15.79 -7.86 -6.67
C ASP A 28 -15.76 -9.12 -5.81
N PHE A 29 -14.96 -10.11 -6.20
CA PHE A 29 -14.78 -11.35 -5.43
C PHE A 29 -13.67 -11.26 -4.39
N THR A 30 -12.91 -10.16 -4.35
CA THR A 30 -11.80 -9.97 -3.41
C THR A 30 -12.30 -9.93 -1.97
N PHE A 31 -13.45 -9.30 -1.72
CA PHE A 31 -14.03 -9.18 -0.39
C PHE A 31 -15.05 -10.26 -0.07
N ASP A 32 -15.18 -10.61 1.21
CA ASP A 32 -16.14 -11.61 1.68
C ASP A 32 -17.61 -11.13 1.66
N ARG A 33 -17.83 -9.83 1.44
CA ARG A 33 -19.15 -9.21 1.27
C ARG A 33 -19.06 -8.09 0.24
N ASP A 34 -20.14 -7.94 -0.53
CA ASP A 34 -20.21 -6.95 -1.62
C ASP A 34 -20.16 -5.49 -1.13
N ASN A 35 -20.39 -5.24 0.17
CA ASN A 35 -20.43 -3.90 0.75
C ASN A 35 -19.26 -3.59 1.71
N ARG A 36 -18.17 -4.36 1.69
CA ARG A 36 -16.99 -4.05 2.53
C ARG A 36 -16.38 -2.70 2.19
N TRP A 37 -16.39 -2.38 0.90
CA TRP A 37 -15.96 -1.12 0.33
C TRP A 37 -16.97 -0.70 -0.73
N THR A 38 -17.33 0.58 -0.75
CA THR A 38 -18.11 1.19 -1.82
C THR A 38 -17.27 2.29 -2.43
N ASP A 39 -16.99 2.17 -3.73
CA ASP A 39 -16.16 3.12 -4.46
C ASP A 39 -17.02 4.23 -5.09
N TYR A 40 -16.45 5.43 -5.07
CA TYR A 40 -16.99 6.62 -5.68
C TYR A 40 -15.88 7.35 -6.42
N PHE A 41 -16.28 8.25 -7.32
CA PHE A 41 -15.36 9.08 -8.09
C PHE A 41 -15.57 10.55 -7.77
N ILE A 42 -14.46 11.29 -7.67
CA ILE A 42 -14.43 12.75 -7.70
C ILE A 42 -13.81 13.15 -9.04
N GLU A 43 -14.56 13.96 -9.81
CA GLU A 43 -14.09 14.48 -11.09
C GLU A 43 -13.54 15.90 -10.90
N LYS A 44 -12.24 16.11 -11.17
CA LYS A 44 -11.64 17.45 -11.15
C LYS A 44 -10.59 17.58 -12.24
N GLY A 45 -10.62 18.69 -12.98
CA GLY A 45 -9.66 18.96 -14.06
C GLY A 45 -9.67 17.91 -15.19
N GLY A 46 -10.82 17.26 -15.45
CA GLY A 46 -10.94 16.20 -16.46
C GLY A 46 -10.30 14.86 -16.07
N LYS A 47 -9.97 14.68 -14.79
CA LYS A 47 -9.49 13.43 -14.21
C LYS A 47 -10.47 12.93 -13.15
N SER A 48 -10.59 11.60 -13.10
CA SER A 48 -11.37 10.88 -12.11
C SER A 48 -10.46 10.37 -10.99
N TYR A 49 -10.85 10.61 -9.75
CA TYR A 49 -10.12 10.16 -8.57
C TYR A 49 -11.00 9.29 -7.69
N THR A 50 -10.43 8.22 -7.13
CA THR A 50 -11.18 7.25 -6.32
C THR A 50 -11.24 7.68 -4.86
N VAL A 51 -12.46 7.73 -4.32
CA VAL A 51 -12.71 7.69 -2.88
C VAL A 51 -13.51 6.46 -2.54
N SER A 52 -13.22 5.82 -1.42
CA SER A 52 -13.90 4.61 -0.98
C SER A 52 -14.45 4.79 0.42
N LEU A 53 -15.68 4.32 0.62
CA LEU A 53 -16.34 4.22 1.92
C LEU A 53 -16.25 2.76 2.40
N ASP A 54 -15.71 2.53 3.59
CA ASP A 54 -15.74 1.20 4.18
C ASP A 54 -17.07 0.89 4.88
N ASP A 55 -17.30 -0.39 5.21
CA ASP A 55 -18.51 -0.84 5.93
C ASP A 55 -18.59 -0.40 7.41
N ARG A 56 -17.61 0.38 7.87
CA ARG A 56 -17.57 1.02 9.20
C ARG A 56 -17.86 2.52 9.14
N GLY A 57 -18.13 3.07 7.95
CA GLY A 57 -18.48 4.47 7.75
C GLY A 57 -17.27 5.41 7.62
N ASN A 58 -16.06 4.88 7.38
CA ASN A 58 -14.86 5.68 7.20
C ASN A 58 -14.57 5.91 5.71
N TRP A 59 -14.22 7.14 5.38
CA TRP A 59 -13.88 7.55 4.02
C TRP A 59 -12.38 7.53 3.80
N PHE A 60 -11.99 7.08 2.62
CA PHE A 60 -10.60 7.00 2.21
C PHE A 60 -10.43 7.58 0.81
N PHE A 61 -9.37 8.36 0.61
CA PHE A 61 -8.91 8.77 -0.71
C PHE A 61 -7.82 7.82 -1.17
N LEU A 62 -7.94 7.28 -2.39
CA LEU A 62 -6.99 6.33 -2.96
C LEU A 62 -6.38 6.90 -4.25
N THR A 63 -5.06 6.84 -4.35
CA THR A 63 -4.34 7.29 -5.54
C THR A 63 -3.03 6.55 -5.72
N SER A 64 -2.42 6.71 -6.89
CA SER A 64 -1.17 6.06 -7.27
C SER A 64 -0.17 7.07 -7.82
N PHE A 65 1.09 6.95 -7.43
CA PHE A 65 2.18 7.75 -7.97
C PHE A 65 3.28 6.87 -8.54
N GLY A 66 3.79 7.22 -9.73
CA GLY A 66 5.06 6.69 -10.20
C GLY A 66 6.20 7.37 -9.44
N CYS A 67 7.16 6.59 -8.95
CA CYS A 67 8.33 7.09 -8.25
C CYS A 67 9.61 6.59 -8.93
N HIS A 68 10.64 7.42 -8.93
CA HIS A 68 11.94 7.14 -9.53
C HIS A 68 13.05 6.97 -8.49
N SER A 69 12.74 7.19 -7.20
CA SER A 69 13.69 7.05 -6.09
C SER A 69 12.99 6.69 -4.78
N LEU A 70 13.77 6.24 -3.79
CA LEU A 70 13.28 6.03 -2.42
C LEU A 70 12.84 7.34 -1.75
N ASP A 71 13.45 8.47 -2.12
CA ASP A 71 13.04 9.79 -1.61
C ASP A 71 11.67 10.19 -2.14
N GLU A 72 11.44 10.05 -3.45
CA GLU A 72 10.12 10.32 -4.03
C GLU A 72 9.05 9.40 -3.43
N LEU A 73 9.39 8.13 -3.22
CA LEU A 73 8.52 7.16 -2.56
C LEU A 73 8.21 7.58 -1.12
N LYS A 74 9.21 7.92 -0.30
CA LYS A 74 9.01 8.41 1.07
C LYS A 74 8.07 9.62 1.12
N LEU A 75 8.23 10.55 0.18
CA LEU A 75 7.47 11.79 0.14
C LEU A 75 6.07 11.64 -0.47
N SER A 76 5.81 10.59 -1.25
CA SER A 76 4.53 10.38 -1.94
C SER A 76 3.36 10.10 -0.99
N ARG A 77 3.62 9.75 0.28
CA ARG A 77 2.60 9.36 1.26
C ARG A 77 2.43 10.32 2.44
N GLN A 78 3.06 11.49 2.40
CA GLN A 78 2.90 12.50 3.45
C GLN A 78 1.47 13.06 3.40
N ILE A 79 0.80 13.18 4.55
CA ILE A 79 -0.56 13.73 4.64
C ILE A 79 -0.60 15.11 5.30
N PHE A 80 0.46 15.50 6.00
CA PHE A 80 0.67 16.85 6.53
C PHE A 80 2.03 17.37 6.09
N ARG A 81 2.10 18.66 5.77
CA ARG A 81 3.33 19.31 5.28
C ARG A 81 4.20 19.65 6.49
N PRO A 82 5.35 18.98 6.68
CA PRO A 82 6.25 19.33 7.77
C PRO A 82 6.91 20.69 7.48
N GLU A 83 7.19 21.47 8.53
CA GLU A 83 7.82 22.80 8.41
C GLU A 83 9.15 22.75 7.63
N TYR A 84 9.95 21.70 7.84
CA TYR A 84 11.23 21.53 7.16
C TYR A 84 11.12 21.13 5.66
N LEU A 85 9.90 20.93 5.15
CA LEU A 85 9.62 20.61 3.74
C LEU A 85 8.66 21.62 3.09
N GLU A 86 8.48 22.81 3.66
CA GLU A 86 7.53 23.82 3.18
C GLU A 86 7.68 24.11 1.67
N ASP A 87 8.90 24.21 1.17
CA ASP A 87 9.18 24.52 -0.24
C ASP A 87 9.19 23.31 -1.18
N LYS A 88 9.03 22.09 -0.66
CA LYS A 88 9.07 20.87 -1.50
C LYS A 88 7.70 20.53 -2.05
N LYS A 89 7.66 20.03 -3.30
CA LYS A 89 6.45 19.42 -3.83
C LYS A 89 6.16 18.12 -3.07
N LEU A 90 4.94 17.98 -2.54
CA LEU A 90 4.51 16.81 -1.77
C LEU A 90 3.27 16.24 -2.46
N PRO A 91 3.43 15.24 -3.36
CA PRO A 91 2.41 14.87 -4.34
C PRO A 91 1.02 14.63 -3.77
N LEU A 92 0.92 13.95 -2.63
CA LEU A 92 -0.34 13.63 -1.99
C LEU A 92 -0.99 14.84 -1.32
N ILE A 93 -0.20 15.66 -0.62
CA ILE A 93 -0.71 16.87 0.05
C ILE A 93 -1.24 17.85 -0.99
N ASP A 94 -0.45 18.08 -2.03
CA ASP A 94 -0.80 19.02 -3.09
C ASP A 94 -2.07 18.54 -3.81
N LEU A 95 -2.22 17.23 -4.00
CA LEU A 95 -3.43 16.63 -4.59
C LEU A 95 -4.65 16.70 -3.67
N LEU A 96 -4.49 16.43 -2.36
CA LEU A 96 -5.58 16.58 -1.39
C LEU A 96 -6.08 18.02 -1.34
N GLN A 97 -5.17 19.00 -1.38
CA GLN A 97 -5.52 20.43 -1.45
C GLN A 97 -6.24 20.78 -2.76
N GLU A 98 -5.76 20.29 -3.91
CA GLU A 98 -6.43 20.49 -5.21
C GLU A 98 -7.86 19.93 -5.18
N LEU A 99 -8.06 18.78 -4.55
CA LEU A 99 -9.36 18.11 -4.45
C LEU A 99 -10.24 18.61 -3.30
N GLU A 100 -9.75 19.57 -2.50
CA GLU A 100 -10.45 20.07 -1.30
C GLU A 100 -10.82 18.94 -0.32
N LEU A 101 -9.93 17.95 -0.20
CA LEU A 101 -10.08 16.81 0.69
C LEU A 101 -9.30 17.03 1.99
N GLU A 102 -9.98 16.88 3.12
CA GLU A 102 -9.37 17.03 4.45
C GLU A 102 -8.92 15.66 4.99
N PRO A 103 -7.61 15.40 5.15
CA PRO A 103 -7.13 14.17 5.76
C PRO A 103 -7.43 14.14 7.27
N ILE A 104 -7.71 12.95 7.80
CA ILE A 104 -7.90 12.73 9.24
C ILE A 104 -6.57 12.36 9.88
N TYR A 105 -6.17 13.13 10.90
CA TYR A 105 -5.02 12.79 11.73
C TYR A 105 -5.39 11.76 12.80
N GLU A 106 -4.82 10.56 12.70
CA GLU A 106 -5.05 9.45 13.64
C GLU A 106 -3.79 9.12 14.44
N GLY A 107 -2.98 10.14 14.76
CA GLY A 107 -1.68 9.94 15.41
C GLY A 107 -0.55 9.58 14.45
N HIS A 108 -0.79 9.64 13.14
CA HIS A 108 0.21 9.39 12.10
C HIS A 108 0.20 10.52 11.07
N ASP A 109 1.38 10.89 10.61
CA ASP A 109 1.66 11.92 9.60
C ASP A 109 1.74 11.37 8.16
N LYS A 110 1.55 10.06 8.00
CA LYS A 110 1.70 9.32 6.74
C LYS A 110 0.44 8.51 6.43
N ALA A 111 0.13 8.41 5.14
CA ALA A 111 -0.92 7.55 4.60
C ALA A 111 -0.56 6.07 4.72
N TYR A 112 -1.56 5.20 4.56
CA TYR A 112 -1.31 3.79 4.28
C TYR A 112 -0.68 3.67 2.90
N GLY A 113 0.30 2.77 2.74
CA GLY A 113 1.07 2.66 1.50
C GLY A 113 1.30 1.23 1.04
N HIS A 114 1.23 1.02 -0.26
CA HIS A 114 1.62 -0.21 -0.93
C HIS A 114 2.59 0.13 -2.06
N VAL A 115 3.83 -0.37 -1.95
CA VAL A 115 4.85 -0.18 -2.99
C VAL A 115 4.79 -1.35 -3.96
N LEU A 116 4.80 -1.07 -5.25
CA LEU A 116 5.23 -2.03 -6.26
C LEU A 116 6.63 -1.66 -6.73
N SER A 117 7.56 -2.62 -6.69
CA SER A 117 8.90 -2.49 -7.26
C SER A 117 9.11 -3.55 -8.33
N ILE A 118 9.27 -3.11 -9.58
CA ILE A 118 9.59 -3.98 -10.71
C ILE A 118 11.10 -4.08 -10.84
N VAL A 119 11.64 -5.30 -10.80
CA VAL A 119 13.08 -5.60 -10.84
C VAL A 119 13.40 -6.64 -11.92
N HIS A 120 14.68 -6.86 -12.21
CA HIS A 120 15.10 -7.89 -13.17
C HIS A 120 15.12 -9.29 -12.56
N ASP A 121 15.55 -9.40 -11.31
CA ASP A 121 15.57 -10.62 -10.52
C ASP A 121 15.27 -10.23 -9.07
N VAL A 122 14.27 -10.88 -8.47
CA VAL A 122 13.87 -10.62 -7.08
C VAL A 122 14.96 -11.06 -6.09
N ASP A 123 15.73 -12.12 -6.39
CA ASP A 123 16.78 -12.62 -5.51
C ASP A 123 17.99 -11.68 -5.44
N ASP A 124 18.18 -10.84 -6.47
CA ASP A 124 19.24 -9.84 -6.51
C ASP A 124 18.92 -8.59 -5.67
N VAL A 125 17.69 -8.44 -5.17
CA VAL A 125 17.29 -7.29 -4.36
C VAL A 125 17.76 -7.47 -2.92
N PRO A 126 18.72 -6.66 -2.42
CA PRO A 126 19.25 -6.87 -1.08
C PRO A 126 18.18 -6.70 0.01
N PRO A 127 18.29 -7.41 1.14
CA PRO A 127 17.26 -7.39 2.20
C PRO A 127 17.00 -6.00 2.75
N PHE A 128 18.07 -5.19 2.85
CA PHE A 128 17.96 -3.81 3.31
C PHE A 128 17.13 -2.95 2.35
N ILE A 129 17.22 -3.18 1.03
CA ILE A 129 16.41 -2.49 0.03
C ILE A 129 14.95 -2.95 0.12
N GLN A 130 14.73 -4.27 0.24
CA GLN A 130 13.38 -4.81 0.41
C GLN A 130 12.70 -4.20 1.66
N GLY A 131 13.42 -4.10 2.76
CA GLY A 131 12.96 -3.46 3.99
C GLY A 131 12.66 -1.97 3.82
N ARG A 132 13.53 -1.22 3.13
CA ARG A 132 13.28 0.20 2.85
C ARG A 132 12.05 0.42 1.97
N LEU A 133 11.87 -0.39 0.94
CA LEU A 133 10.67 -0.37 0.10
C LEU A 133 9.41 -0.64 0.93
N ALA A 134 9.41 -1.71 1.74
CA ALA A 134 8.25 -2.08 2.56
C ALA A 134 7.87 -1.01 3.60
N ASN A 135 8.85 -0.27 4.10
CA ASN A 135 8.66 0.78 5.10
C ASN A 135 8.54 2.19 4.52
N TYR A 136 8.67 2.37 3.20
CA TYR A 136 8.77 3.69 2.55
C TYR A 136 9.90 4.55 3.15
N ASP A 137 11.02 3.92 3.47
CA ASP A 137 12.19 4.59 4.02
C ASP A 137 13.03 5.19 2.87
N GLY A 138 13.27 6.49 2.96
CA GLY A 138 14.21 7.20 2.10
C GLY A 138 15.66 6.81 2.41
N PRO A 139 16.65 7.23 1.61
CA PRO A 139 18.06 6.90 1.82
C PRO A 139 18.61 7.43 3.16
N ASP A 140 18.02 8.49 3.69
CA ASP A 140 18.39 9.17 4.95
C ASP A 140 17.78 8.51 6.20
N ASP A 141 16.77 7.65 6.04
CA ASP A 141 16.09 7.06 7.18
C ASP A 141 16.94 5.96 7.86
N PRO A 142 16.94 5.92 9.21
CA PRO A 142 17.63 4.89 9.95
C PRO A 142 16.92 3.54 9.79
N THR A 143 17.69 2.48 9.59
CA THR A 143 17.15 1.12 9.58
C THR A 143 16.93 0.65 11.02
N ILE A 144 15.69 0.74 11.49
CA ILE A 144 15.30 0.34 12.86
C ILE A 144 15.01 -1.16 12.94
N ILE A 145 14.39 -1.72 11.89
CA ILE A 145 14.04 -3.14 11.81
C ILE A 145 15.22 -3.89 11.17
N LYS A 146 15.81 -4.85 11.88
CA LYS A 146 16.97 -5.64 11.39
C LYS A 146 16.60 -6.93 10.65
N ARG A 147 15.32 -7.22 10.49
CA ARG A 147 14.82 -8.45 9.86
C ARG A 147 13.64 -8.12 8.96
N ILE A 148 13.62 -8.67 7.76
CA ILE A 148 12.44 -8.61 6.90
C ILE A 148 11.64 -9.89 7.03
N HIS A 149 10.33 -9.74 7.05
CA HIS A 149 9.39 -10.86 6.93
C HIS A 149 8.78 -10.76 5.55
N PHE A 150 8.76 -11.88 4.83
CA PHE A 150 8.14 -11.93 3.52
C PHE A 150 7.52 -13.28 3.22
N ILE A 151 6.56 -13.26 2.29
CA ILE A 151 6.07 -14.44 1.59
C ILE A 151 6.43 -14.31 0.11
N GLU A 152 6.53 -15.43 -0.57
CA GLU A 152 6.95 -15.50 -1.97
C GLU A 152 5.98 -16.38 -2.74
N ASN A 153 5.65 -15.96 -3.95
CA ASN A 153 4.97 -16.79 -4.94
C ASN A 153 5.80 -16.82 -6.23
N GLU A 154 5.60 -17.90 -6.98
CA GLU A 154 6.20 -18.11 -8.28
C GLU A 154 5.08 -18.31 -9.30
N LEU A 155 5.19 -17.63 -10.43
CA LEU A 155 4.28 -17.76 -11.56
C LEU A 155 5.12 -17.80 -12.83
N ASN A 156 5.01 -18.88 -13.60
CA ASN A 156 5.76 -19.10 -14.84
C ASN A 156 7.29 -18.99 -14.68
N GLY A 157 7.82 -19.38 -13.51
CA GLY A 157 9.25 -19.30 -13.20
C GLY A 157 9.74 -17.91 -12.77
N GLU A 158 8.87 -16.91 -12.75
CA GLU A 158 9.15 -15.56 -12.26
C GLU A 158 8.61 -15.42 -10.83
N LYS A 159 9.31 -14.65 -10.00
CA LYS A 159 9.09 -14.52 -8.56
C LYS A 159 8.40 -13.21 -8.21
N THR A 160 7.63 -13.26 -7.13
CA THR A 160 7.11 -12.07 -6.48
C THR A 160 7.21 -12.25 -4.97
N ARG A 161 7.81 -11.27 -4.30
CA ARG A 161 7.90 -11.21 -2.84
C ARG A 161 6.98 -10.13 -2.32
N PHE A 162 6.22 -10.48 -1.29
CA PHE A 162 5.43 -9.53 -0.50
C PHE A 162 6.15 -9.34 0.83
N VAL A 163 6.54 -8.10 1.12
CA VAL A 163 7.36 -7.73 2.27
C VAL A 163 6.57 -6.76 3.14
N THR A 164 6.53 -6.98 4.44
CA THR A 164 5.74 -6.14 5.36
C THR A 164 6.56 -5.02 5.99
N GLY A 165 5.97 -3.82 6.01
CA GLY A 165 6.39 -2.69 6.85
C GLY A 165 5.22 -2.28 7.76
N PHE A 166 4.63 -3.26 8.47
CA PHE A 166 3.34 -3.07 9.15
C PHE A 166 3.33 -1.87 10.10
N GLU A 167 4.38 -1.71 10.91
CA GLU A 167 4.51 -0.62 11.89
C GLU A 167 4.58 0.77 11.25
N THR A 168 4.99 0.87 9.99
CA THR A 168 4.99 2.11 9.21
C THR A 168 3.73 2.28 8.35
N ARG A 169 2.68 1.47 8.60
CA ARG A 169 1.43 1.44 7.82
C ARG A 169 1.69 1.17 6.32
N SER A 170 2.63 0.29 6.01
CA SER A 170 2.90 -0.06 4.62
C SER A 170 3.37 -1.50 4.38
N PHE A 171 3.45 -1.85 3.10
CA PHE A 171 4.05 -3.08 2.62
C PHE A 171 4.53 -2.89 1.18
N ALA A 172 5.35 -3.81 0.70
CA ALA A 172 5.87 -3.82 -0.66
C ALA A 172 5.57 -5.14 -1.37
N THR A 173 5.36 -5.04 -2.67
CA THR A 173 5.37 -6.12 -3.64
C THR A 173 6.58 -5.91 -4.54
N ILE A 174 7.51 -6.86 -4.56
CA ILE A 174 8.74 -6.81 -5.35
C ILE A 174 8.70 -7.96 -6.33
N THR A 175 8.80 -7.69 -7.62
CA THR A 175 8.49 -8.67 -8.66
C THR A 175 9.41 -8.52 -9.86
N ASP A 176 9.83 -9.64 -10.42
CA ASP A 176 10.43 -9.74 -11.76
C ASP A 176 9.40 -10.19 -12.82
N ASN A 177 8.15 -10.44 -12.39
CA ASN A 177 7.07 -10.89 -13.24
C ASN A 177 6.33 -9.72 -13.90
N GLN A 178 6.67 -9.43 -15.16
CA GLN A 178 6.07 -8.34 -15.93
C GLN A 178 4.58 -8.59 -16.21
N TYR A 179 4.19 -9.85 -16.48
CA TYR A 179 2.80 -10.21 -16.75
C TYR A 179 1.91 -9.95 -15.53
N TYR A 180 2.34 -10.44 -14.37
CA TYR A 180 1.69 -10.19 -13.09
C TYR A 180 1.55 -8.68 -12.86
N THR A 181 2.61 -7.92 -13.08
CA THR A 181 2.58 -6.47 -12.90
C THR A 181 1.52 -5.77 -13.74
N GLU A 182 1.54 -5.98 -15.06
CA GLU A 182 0.72 -5.20 -16.00
C GLU A 182 -0.73 -5.69 -16.10
N LYS A 183 -0.95 -7.00 -15.90
CA LYS A 183 -2.26 -7.62 -16.16
C LYS A 183 -3.03 -7.93 -14.89
N ILE A 184 -2.35 -8.05 -13.75
CA ILE A 184 -2.95 -8.49 -12.50
C ILE A 184 -2.77 -7.41 -11.42
N HIS A 185 -1.55 -6.94 -11.20
CA HIS A 185 -1.21 -6.13 -10.05
C HIS A 185 -1.70 -4.68 -10.19
N LEU A 186 -1.14 -3.91 -11.12
CA LEU A 186 -1.50 -2.50 -11.28
C LEU A 186 -3.00 -2.27 -11.56
N PRO A 187 -3.68 -3.07 -12.41
CA PRO A 187 -5.09 -2.81 -12.73
C PRO A 187 -6.06 -3.22 -11.62
N ILE A 188 -5.73 -4.21 -10.80
CA ILE A 188 -6.66 -4.84 -9.84
C ILE A 188 -6.02 -4.91 -8.45
N ASN A 189 -4.99 -5.74 -8.28
CA ASN A 189 -4.56 -6.14 -6.94
C ASN A 189 -3.88 -5.03 -6.14
N ALA A 190 -3.24 -4.05 -6.77
CA ALA A 190 -2.52 -2.98 -6.07
C ALA A 190 -3.43 -2.27 -5.08
N ARG A 191 -4.63 -1.90 -5.55
CA ARG A 191 -5.65 -1.21 -4.77
C ARG A 191 -6.38 -2.14 -3.80
N ASP A 192 -6.73 -3.33 -4.26
CA ASP A 192 -7.42 -4.31 -3.43
C ASP A 192 -6.56 -4.76 -2.24
N TYR A 193 -5.28 -5.02 -2.45
CA TYR A 193 -4.35 -5.38 -1.38
C TYR A 193 -4.16 -4.22 -0.41
N LEU A 194 -4.15 -2.99 -0.90
CA LEU A 194 -4.11 -1.82 -0.02
C LEU A 194 -5.40 -1.68 0.81
N LYS A 195 -6.58 -1.86 0.22
CA LYS A 195 -7.86 -1.88 0.95
C LYS A 195 -7.91 -3.00 1.99
N LEU A 196 -7.44 -4.20 1.66
CA LEU A 196 -7.30 -5.32 2.59
C LEU A 196 -6.36 -4.96 3.75
N PHE A 197 -5.22 -4.32 3.44
CA PHE A 197 -4.25 -3.88 4.44
C PHE A 197 -4.82 -2.82 5.37
N VAL A 198 -5.50 -1.80 4.84
CA VAL A 198 -6.18 -0.76 5.63
C VAL A 198 -7.19 -1.38 6.57
N TYR A 199 -8.05 -2.28 6.07
CA TYR A 199 -9.07 -2.93 6.87
C TYR A 199 -8.45 -3.80 7.98
N PHE A 200 -7.42 -4.58 7.65
CA PHE A 200 -6.71 -5.40 8.62
C PHE A 200 -5.97 -4.55 9.67
N SER A 201 -5.31 -3.48 9.25
CA SER A 201 -4.55 -2.59 10.12
C SER A 201 -5.45 -1.84 11.11
N ARG A 202 -6.60 -1.34 10.66
CA ARG A 202 -7.55 -0.60 11.51
C ARG A 202 -8.37 -1.48 12.43
N TYR A 203 -8.81 -2.65 11.94
CA TYR A 203 -9.83 -3.44 12.63
C TYR A 203 -9.34 -4.79 13.15
N GLY A 204 -8.13 -5.22 12.79
CA GLY A 204 -7.61 -6.55 13.14
C GLY A 204 -8.39 -7.70 12.49
N LEU A 205 -9.09 -7.42 11.39
CA LEU A 205 -9.95 -8.37 10.68
C LEU A 205 -9.55 -8.47 9.21
N LEU A 206 -9.61 -9.68 8.65
CA LEU A 206 -9.41 -9.90 7.22
C LEU A 206 -10.77 -9.97 6.51
N PRO A 207 -11.15 -9.01 5.65
CA PRO A 207 -12.45 -8.99 4.99
C PRO A 207 -12.45 -9.83 3.70
N SER A 208 -11.82 -11.01 3.70
CA SER A 208 -11.73 -11.88 2.54
C SER A 208 -11.60 -13.36 2.92
N GLN A 209 -12.21 -14.23 2.12
CA GLN A 209 -12.05 -15.69 2.26
C GLN A 209 -10.98 -16.26 1.32
N GLN A 210 -10.47 -15.46 0.38
CA GLN A 210 -9.51 -15.91 -0.61
C GLN A 210 -8.15 -16.28 0.02
N MET A 211 -7.41 -17.14 -0.68
CA MET A 211 -6.13 -17.66 -0.20
C MET A 211 -5.06 -16.58 -0.06
N MET A 212 -4.85 -15.75 -1.10
CA MET A 212 -3.78 -14.74 -1.09
C MET A 212 -3.99 -13.67 0.01
N PRO A 213 -5.19 -13.09 0.20
CA PRO A 213 -5.46 -12.22 1.35
C PRO A 213 -5.17 -12.84 2.71
N ARG A 214 -5.40 -14.16 2.89
CA ARG A 214 -5.05 -14.85 4.15
C ARG A 214 -3.54 -14.93 4.37
N PHE A 215 -2.77 -15.17 3.31
CA PHE A 215 -1.31 -15.17 3.42
C PHE A 215 -0.76 -13.77 3.71
N LEU A 216 -1.29 -12.74 3.04
CA LEU A 216 -0.95 -11.35 3.33
C LEU A 216 -1.27 -10.96 4.78
N ALA A 217 -2.45 -11.34 5.29
CA ALA A 217 -2.80 -11.08 6.69
C ALA A 217 -1.85 -11.76 7.69
N ASN A 218 -1.45 -13.01 7.42
CA ASN A 218 -0.45 -13.71 8.24
C ASN A 218 0.91 -13.01 8.19
N LEU A 219 1.32 -12.53 7.02
CA LEU A 219 2.53 -11.74 6.85
C LEU A 219 2.47 -10.46 7.68
N TRP A 220 1.41 -9.67 7.55
CA TRP A 220 1.22 -8.43 8.29
C TRP A 220 1.18 -8.65 9.80
N ALA A 221 0.46 -9.68 10.25
CA ALA A 221 0.42 -10.11 11.64
C ALA A 221 1.81 -10.44 12.19
N SER A 222 2.69 -11.02 11.37
CA SER A 222 4.03 -11.43 11.83
C SER A 222 4.98 -10.28 12.19
N ALA A 223 4.72 -9.08 11.69
CA ALA A 223 5.51 -7.88 11.96
C ALA A 223 4.86 -6.93 12.98
N GLN A 224 3.70 -7.29 13.53
CA GLN A 224 3.07 -6.56 14.62
C GLN A 224 3.82 -6.80 15.92
N SER A 225 4.32 -5.73 16.54
CA SER A 225 5.09 -5.75 17.79
C SER A 225 4.43 -6.49 18.96
N LEU A 226 3.09 -6.61 18.97
CA LEU A 226 2.32 -7.26 20.04
C LEU A 226 1.55 -8.52 19.60
N ASN A 227 1.84 -9.08 18.42
CA ASN A 227 1.12 -10.24 17.92
C ASN A 227 1.89 -11.55 18.15
N HIS A 228 1.29 -12.47 18.90
CA HIS A 228 1.84 -13.80 19.18
C HIS A 228 1.24 -14.92 18.31
N ASN A 229 0.28 -14.60 17.44
CA ASN A 229 -0.52 -15.58 16.69
C ASN A 229 -0.13 -15.72 15.21
N ALA A 230 1.03 -15.20 14.79
CA ALA A 230 1.51 -15.34 13.42
C ALA A 230 1.93 -16.80 13.12
N ASN A 231 1.65 -17.29 11.91
CA ASN A 231 2.04 -18.64 11.51
C ASN A 231 3.51 -18.69 11.01
N PRO A 232 4.43 -19.33 11.75
CA PRO A 232 5.84 -19.37 11.40
C PRO A 232 6.19 -20.15 10.14
N ALA A 233 5.32 -21.08 9.72
CA ALA A 233 5.57 -21.90 8.55
C ALA A 233 5.41 -21.14 7.22
N LEU A 234 4.78 -19.97 7.25
CA LEU A 234 4.46 -19.21 6.04
C LEU A 234 5.53 -18.20 5.65
N TYR A 235 6.35 -17.74 6.59
CA TYR A 235 7.27 -16.64 6.33
C TYR A 235 8.71 -17.10 6.17
N LYS A 236 9.43 -16.38 5.30
CA LYS A 236 10.89 -16.40 5.23
C LYS A 236 11.42 -15.18 5.99
N ILE A 237 12.48 -15.37 6.77
CA ILE A 237 13.18 -14.30 7.50
C ILE A 237 14.54 -14.10 6.84
N GLU A 238 14.88 -12.85 6.58
CA GLU A 238 16.21 -12.49 6.12
C GLU A 238 16.77 -11.35 6.99
N GLU A 239 18.03 -11.48 7.42
CA GLU A 239 18.69 -10.49 8.25
C GLU A 239 19.27 -9.36 7.41
N ILE A 240 19.06 -8.13 7.86
CA ILE A 240 19.69 -6.95 7.28
C ILE A 240 21.10 -6.84 7.89
N ARG A 241 22.11 -7.07 7.04
CA ARG A 241 23.53 -6.96 7.40
C ARG A 241 24.04 -5.54 7.28
#